data_AF-A0A367IKC2-F1
#
_entry.id   AF-A0A367IKC2-F1
#
_cell.length_a   1.000
_cell.length_b   1.000
_cell.length_c   1.000
_cell.angle_alpha   90.00
_cell.angle_beta   90.00
_cell.angle_gamma   90.00
#
_symmetry.space_group_name_H-M   'P 1'
#
loop_
_entity.id
_entity.type
_entity.pdbx_description
1 polymer ?
#
loop_
_entity_poly.entity_id
_entity_poly.type
_entity_poly.pdbx_seq_one_letter_code
_entity_poly.pdbx_strand_id
1 'polypeptide(L)'
;DILTDYQCRKCSLVATLESLTKELETVQDEEKATKLRIDIGRIKDALRSNVEATLYDISLCPPKDAPRTTKQTMFANPPKSLCLHLSRSIYHPSGIIQKNHSQVEFPEYLDLAPYTTNGYLNTSEPTASLSSPPPTPVLPHTRTSRTSLVYLRNMTGGHRFTHSHQDGLGVALLGNTKDIADRPVQNALPSIVVPVSRAIQYRLCAVIVHYGNHDSGHFVTYRRKKLPTGHEVRSPLGDTKPRPPTKFWRCSDEVIEEVDLDTVLKSEAYMLFYERE
;
A
#
# COMPACT_ATOMS: atom_id res chain seq x y z
N ASP A 1 -8.94 1.40 -13.77
CA ASP A 1 -9.73 2.39 -14.54
C ASP A 1 -8.83 3.43 -15.16
N ILE A 2 -9.09 3.78 -16.41
CA ILE A 2 -8.44 4.88 -17.12
C ILE A 2 -9.34 6.10 -16.98
N LEU A 3 -8.82 7.21 -16.47
CA LEU A 3 -9.51 8.48 -16.39
C LEU A 3 -9.07 9.36 -17.57
N THR A 4 -10.04 9.92 -18.29
CA THR A 4 -9.83 10.76 -19.47
C THR A 4 -10.03 12.25 -19.20
N ASP A 5 -10.62 12.58 -18.05
CA ASP A 5 -11.02 13.92 -17.61
C ASP A 5 -10.06 14.51 -16.55
N TYR A 6 -9.14 13.71 -16.02
CA TYR A 6 -8.21 14.18 -15.01
C TYR A 6 -7.08 15.02 -15.62
N GLN A 7 -6.98 16.27 -15.16
CA GLN A 7 -5.88 17.17 -15.52
C GLN A 7 -4.84 17.20 -14.40
N CYS A 8 -3.65 16.64 -14.67
CA CYS A 8 -2.55 16.65 -13.71
C CYS A 8 -1.99 18.07 -13.55
N ARG A 9 -1.91 18.54 -12.30
CA ARG A 9 -1.35 19.86 -11.95
C ARG A 9 0.06 20.07 -12.52
N LYS A 10 0.93 19.06 -12.42
CA LYS A 10 2.28 19.10 -12.98
C LYS A 10 2.25 19.28 -14.50
N CYS A 11 1.39 18.53 -15.20
CA CYS A 11 1.26 18.64 -16.66
C CYS A 11 0.74 20.01 -17.08
N SER A 12 -0.24 20.58 -16.35
CA SER A 12 -0.72 21.94 -16.59
C SER A 12 0.38 22.99 -16.40
N LEU A 13 1.21 22.86 -15.34
CA LEU A 13 2.36 23.76 -15.13
C LEU A 13 3.39 23.65 -16.26
N VAL A 14 3.70 22.44 -16.73
CA VAL A 14 4.63 22.23 -17.86
C VAL A 14 4.06 22.83 -19.15
N ALA A 15 2.80 22.56 -19.48
CA ALA A 15 2.15 23.13 -20.66
C ALA A 15 2.08 24.67 -20.61
N THR A 16 1.81 25.22 -19.43
CA THR A 16 1.82 26.68 -19.22
C THR A 16 3.22 27.26 -19.39
N LEU A 17 4.26 26.58 -18.86
CA LEU A 17 5.66 26.99 -19.05
C LEU A 17 6.03 27.02 -20.53
N GLU A 18 5.69 25.97 -21.29
CA GLU A 18 5.94 25.92 -22.73
C GLU A 18 5.22 27.06 -23.46
N SER A 19 3.96 27.33 -23.09
CA SER A 19 3.15 28.40 -23.69
C SER A 19 3.74 29.78 -23.41
N LEU A 20 4.08 30.09 -22.15
CA LEU A 20 4.64 31.38 -21.77
C LEU A 20 6.05 31.59 -22.34
N THR A 21 6.85 30.52 -22.44
CA THR A 21 8.18 30.59 -23.05
C THR A 21 8.07 30.95 -24.54
N LYS A 22 7.12 30.33 -25.25
CA LYS A 22 6.84 30.67 -26.64
C LYS A 22 6.29 32.09 -26.80
N GLU A 23 5.44 32.55 -25.89
CA GLU A 23 4.95 33.94 -25.92
C GLU A 23 6.10 34.95 -25.72
N LEU A 24 7.02 34.66 -24.79
CA LEU A 24 8.20 35.48 -24.53
C LEU A 24 9.11 35.64 -25.76
N GLU A 25 9.23 34.59 -26.59
CA GLU A 25 9.99 34.65 -27.86
C GLU A 25 9.35 35.57 -28.91
N THR A 26 8.03 35.76 -28.85
CA THR A 26 7.27 36.54 -29.85
C THR A 26 6.95 37.96 -29.41
N VAL A 27 7.10 38.27 -28.12
CA VAL A 27 6.72 39.56 -27.53
C VAL A 27 7.74 40.64 -27.90
N GLN A 28 7.25 41.80 -28.35
CA GLN A 28 8.08 42.98 -28.66
C GLN A 28 8.06 44.03 -27.54
N ASP A 29 7.10 43.93 -26.62
CA ASP A 29 6.92 44.84 -25.48
C ASP A 29 7.75 44.39 -24.28
N GLU A 30 8.71 45.21 -23.85
CA GLU A 30 9.61 44.91 -22.73
C GLU A 30 8.91 44.84 -21.36
N GLU A 31 7.84 45.60 -21.14
CA GLU A 31 7.09 45.53 -19.88
C GLU A 31 6.40 44.16 -19.76
N LYS A 32 5.77 43.74 -20.85
CA LYS A 32 5.16 42.41 -20.97
C LYS A 32 6.22 41.29 -20.91
N ALA A 33 7.38 41.47 -21.55
CA ALA A 33 8.48 40.52 -21.50
C ALA A 33 9.00 40.32 -20.07
N THR A 34 9.11 41.41 -19.30
CA THR A 34 9.55 41.36 -17.90
C THR A 34 8.55 40.60 -17.03
N LYS A 35 7.24 40.84 -17.22
CA LYS A 35 6.19 40.08 -16.53
C LYS A 35 6.25 38.58 -16.85
N LEU A 36 6.36 38.23 -18.13
CA LEU A 36 6.47 36.82 -18.56
C LEU A 36 7.69 36.13 -17.96
N ARG A 37 8.84 36.80 -17.87
CA ARG A 37 10.06 36.26 -17.22
C ARG A 37 9.81 35.95 -15.74
N ILE A 38 9.11 36.82 -15.03
CA ILE A 38 8.73 36.62 -13.62
C ILE A 38 7.80 35.41 -13.48
N ASP A 39 6.75 35.34 -14.31
CA ASP A 39 5.77 34.25 -14.25
C ASP A 39 6.39 32.89 -14.60
N ILE A 40 7.26 32.83 -15.62
CA ILE A 40 8.05 31.64 -15.95
C ILE A 40 8.94 31.21 -14.76
N GLY A 41 9.58 32.18 -14.07
CA GLY A 41 10.37 31.91 -12.86
C GLY A 41 9.53 31.26 -11.78
N ARG A 42 8.35 31.83 -11.47
CA ARG A 42 7.41 31.29 -10.47
C ARG A 42 6.94 29.88 -10.80
N ILE A 43 6.65 29.59 -12.07
CA ILE A 43 6.25 28.25 -12.51
C ILE A 43 7.42 27.25 -12.38
N LYS A 44 8.64 27.65 -12.76
CA LYS A 44 9.84 26.81 -12.59
C LYS A 44 10.12 26.50 -11.12
N ASP A 45 9.92 27.48 -10.24
CA ASP A 45 10.08 27.32 -8.80
C ASP A 45 9.00 26.39 -8.23
N ALA A 46 7.74 26.54 -8.66
CA ALA A 46 6.65 25.63 -8.30
C ALA A 46 6.95 24.19 -8.76
N LEU A 47 7.39 24.00 -10.01
CA LEU A 47 7.76 22.67 -10.53
C LEU A 47 8.93 22.04 -9.78
N ARG A 48 9.85 22.83 -9.23
CA ARG A 48 11.02 22.35 -8.47
C ARG A 48 10.72 22.05 -7.02
N SER A 49 9.90 22.89 -6.37
CA SER A 49 9.72 22.89 -4.91
C SER A 49 8.34 22.41 -4.45
N ASN A 50 7.27 22.86 -5.11
CA ASN A 50 5.90 22.54 -4.72
C ASN A 50 4.91 22.70 -5.90
N VAL A 51 4.53 21.58 -6.51
CA VAL A 51 3.59 21.54 -7.66
C VAL A 51 2.18 22.03 -7.28
N GLU A 52 1.80 21.91 -6.02
CA GLU A 52 0.49 22.33 -5.49
C GLU A 52 0.48 23.78 -5.02
N ALA A 53 1.57 24.53 -5.22
CA ALA A 53 1.63 25.94 -4.85
C ALA A 53 0.57 26.76 -5.62
N THR A 54 -0.12 27.64 -4.89
CA THR A 54 -1.06 28.59 -5.48
C THR A 54 -0.28 29.67 -6.23
N LEU A 55 -0.53 29.78 -7.54
CA LEU A 55 0.08 30.78 -8.40
C LEU A 55 -0.95 31.88 -8.70
N TYR A 56 -0.98 32.90 -7.85
CA TYR A 56 -1.82 34.09 -8.07
C TYR A 56 -1.42 34.79 -9.37
N ASP A 57 -2.42 35.28 -10.11
CA ASP A 57 -2.30 36.04 -11.35
C ASP A 57 -1.71 35.28 -12.56
N ILE A 58 -1.56 33.96 -12.46
CA ILE A 58 -1.13 33.10 -13.57
C ILE A 58 -2.28 32.17 -13.96
N SER A 59 -2.81 32.36 -15.17
CA SER A 59 -3.80 31.44 -15.75
C SER A 59 -3.09 30.19 -16.27
N LEU A 60 -3.54 29.01 -15.83
CA LEU A 60 -2.94 27.76 -16.25
C LEU A 60 -3.61 27.22 -17.50
N CYS A 61 -2.79 26.79 -18.44
CA CYS A 61 -3.25 26.17 -19.67
C CYS A 61 -3.42 24.65 -19.48
N PRO A 62 -4.50 24.05 -19.99
CA PRO A 62 -4.60 22.60 -20.05
C PRO A 62 -3.58 22.05 -21.06
N PRO A 63 -2.97 20.88 -20.79
CA PRO A 63 -2.10 20.21 -21.76
C PRO A 63 -2.89 19.80 -23.02
N LYS A 64 -2.25 19.88 -24.19
CA LYS A 64 -2.88 19.58 -25.49
C LYS A 64 -3.29 18.11 -25.63
N ASP A 65 -2.49 17.22 -25.05
CA ASP A 65 -2.79 15.80 -24.95
C ASP A 65 -3.20 15.49 -23.52
N ALA A 66 -4.43 14.99 -23.32
CA ALA A 66 -4.85 14.47 -22.03
C ALA A 66 -4.17 13.10 -21.83
N PRO A 67 -3.17 12.98 -20.92
CA PRO A 67 -2.53 11.69 -20.70
C PRO A 67 -3.55 10.70 -20.13
N ARG A 68 -3.51 9.45 -20.59
CA ARG A 68 -4.25 8.36 -19.95
C ARG A 68 -3.79 8.27 -18.51
N THR A 69 -4.69 8.55 -17.58
CA THR A 69 -4.37 8.51 -16.14
C THR A 69 -5.01 7.29 -15.51
N THR A 70 -4.32 6.68 -14.54
CA THR A 70 -4.82 5.52 -13.80
C THR A 70 -4.90 5.88 -12.34
N LYS A 71 -6.00 5.47 -11.68
CA LYS A 71 -6.13 5.57 -10.22
C LYS A 71 -5.73 4.24 -9.61
N GLN A 72 -4.74 4.28 -8.73
CA GLN A 72 -4.33 3.13 -7.93
C GLN A 72 -4.41 3.50 -6.45
N THR A 73 -5.05 2.64 -5.65
CA THR A 73 -5.25 2.85 -4.22
C THR A 73 -4.46 1.80 -3.45
N MET A 74 -3.73 2.21 -2.42
CA MET A 74 -2.90 1.33 -1.59
C MET A 74 -3.06 1.66 -0.11
N PHE A 75 -2.74 0.70 0.75
CA PHE A 75 -2.72 0.93 2.20
C PHE A 75 -1.44 1.65 2.60
N ALA A 76 -1.58 2.85 3.15
CA ALA A 76 -0.46 3.54 3.80
C ALA A 76 -0.05 2.85 5.11
N ASN A 77 -1.05 2.50 5.92
CA ASN A 77 -0.90 1.73 7.15
C ASN A 77 -2.04 0.71 7.24
N PRO A 78 -1.75 -0.59 7.13
CA PRO A 78 -2.80 -1.60 7.12
C PRO A 78 -3.41 -1.80 8.53
N PRO A 79 -4.75 -1.93 8.63
CA PRO A 79 -5.47 -1.93 9.90
C PRO A 79 -5.26 -3.22 10.70
N LYS A 80 -5.21 -3.20 12.03
CA LYS A 80 -5.04 -4.44 12.83
C LYS A 80 -6.13 -5.49 12.59
N SER A 81 -7.36 -5.04 12.33
CA SER A 81 -8.49 -5.87 11.92
C SER A 81 -8.95 -5.41 10.54
N LEU A 82 -8.96 -6.31 9.57
CA LEU A 82 -9.37 -6.07 8.20
C LEU A 82 -10.73 -6.74 7.95
N CYS A 83 -11.69 -5.96 7.46
CA CYS A 83 -12.98 -6.46 6.98
C CYS A 83 -13.03 -6.27 5.46
N LEU A 84 -13.28 -7.35 4.72
CA LEU A 84 -13.50 -7.32 3.28
C LEU A 84 -14.96 -7.67 3.00
N HIS A 85 -15.69 -6.71 2.44
CA HIS A 85 -17.07 -6.91 2.01
C HIS A 85 -17.10 -7.25 0.52
N LEU A 86 -17.66 -8.41 0.19
CA LEU A 86 -17.86 -8.84 -1.19
C LEU A 86 -19.23 -8.31 -1.64
N SER A 87 -19.23 -7.26 -2.47
CA SER A 87 -20.46 -6.70 -3.02
C SER A 87 -21.09 -7.70 -3.99
N ARG A 88 -22.16 -8.34 -3.54
CA ARG A 88 -22.90 -9.35 -4.31
C ARG A 88 -24.16 -8.81 -4.97
N SER A 89 -24.56 -7.56 -4.76
CA SER A 89 -25.76 -7.02 -5.44
C SER A 89 -25.45 -6.64 -6.88
N ILE A 90 -26.23 -7.17 -7.82
CA ILE A 90 -26.16 -6.85 -9.25
C ILE A 90 -27.47 -6.16 -9.64
N TYR A 91 -27.33 -4.98 -10.26
CA TYR A 91 -28.44 -4.28 -10.91
C TYR A 91 -28.41 -4.57 -12.40
N HIS A 92 -29.45 -5.22 -12.91
CA HIS A 92 -29.60 -5.43 -14.35
C HIS A 92 -30.27 -4.21 -15.00
N PRO A 93 -29.91 -3.82 -16.25
CA PRO A 93 -30.56 -2.71 -16.95
C PRO A 93 -32.07 -2.84 -17.11
N SER A 94 -32.61 -4.06 -17.01
CA SER A 94 -34.05 -4.32 -17.00
C SER A 94 -34.75 -3.95 -15.68
N GLY A 95 -34.02 -3.42 -14.69
CA GLY A 95 -34.56 -3.07 -13.36
C GLY A 95 -34.63 -4.22 -12.37
N ILE A 96 -34.18 -5.43 -12.75
CA ILE A 96 -34.14 -6.59 -11.86
C ILE A 96 -32.87 -6.53 -11.01
N ILE A 97 -33.01 -6.78 -9.71
CA ILE A 97 -31.88 -6.89 -8.79
C ILE A 97 -31.65 -8.36 -8.47
N GLN A 98 -30.39 -8.79 -8.52
CA GLN A 98 -30.01 -10.19 -8.28
C GLN A 98 -28.78 -10.26 -7.39
N LYS A 99 -28.60 -11.42 -6.75
CA LYS A 99 -27.39 -11.74 -5.99
C LYS A 99 -26.37 -12.42 -6.91
N ASN A 100 -25.14 -11.96 -6.87
CA ASN A 100 -23.98 -12.58 -7.50
C ASN A 100 -23.54 -13.78 -6.68
N HIS A 101 -23.79 -14.98 -7.21
CA HIS A 101 -23.38 -16.24 -6.60
C HIS A 101 -21.96 -16.69 -6.98
N SER A 102 -21.18 -15.84 -7.67
CA SER A 102 -19.80 -16.17 -8.04
C SER A 102 -18.97 -16.54 -6.81
N GLN A 103 -18.31 -17.70 -6.88
CA GLN A 103 -17.42 -18.16 -5.83
C GLN A 103 -16.14 -17.34 -5.87
N VAL A 104 -15.74 -16.80 -4.72
CA VAL A 104 -14.49 -16.04 -4.56
C VAL A 104 -13.60 -16.87 -3.66
N GLU A 105 -12.44 -17.25 -4.16
CA GLU A 105 -11.43 -17.94 -3.37
C GLU A 105 -10.75 -16.95 -2.40
N PHE A 106 -10.56 -17.37 -1.16
CA PHE A 106 -9.84 -16.59 -0.16
C PHE A 106 -8.98 -17.53 0.71
N PRO A 107 -7.77 -17.11 1.12
CA PRO A 107 -6.84 -17.98 1.84
C PRO A 107 -7.07 -17.98 3.37
N GLU A 108 -6.50 -18.96 4.09
CA GLU A 108 -6.41 -18.87 5.56
C GLU A 108 -5.52 -17.71 6.00
N TYR A 109 -4.43 -17.47 5.25
CA TYR A 109 -3.44 -16.45 5.50
C TYR A 109 -3.36 -15.49 4.30
N LEU A 110 -3.58 -14.21 4.55
CA LEU A 110 -3.55 -13.15 3.55
C LEU A 110 -2.30 -12.29 3.76
N ASP A 111 -1.46 -12.17 2.72
CA ASP A 111 -0.36 -11.21 2.73
C ASP A 111 -0.81 -9.88 2.12
N LEU A 112 -0.91 -8.85 2.96
CA LEU A 112 -1.24 -7.50 2.50
C LEU A 112 -0.02 -6.71 2.00
N ALA A 113 1.22 -7.19 2.17
CA ALA A 113 2.42 -6.44 1.82
C ALA A 113 2.40 -5.85 0.40
N PRO A 114 1.99 -6.61 -0.65
CA PRO A 114 1.93 -6.06 -2.00
C PRO A 114 1.00 -4.84 -2.08
N TYR A 115 -0.10 -4.81 -1.33
CA TYR A 115 -1.09 -3.73 -1.41
C TYR A 115 -0.73 -2.52 -0.53
N THR A 116 0.50 -2.44 -0.01
CA THR A 116 0.93 -1.38 0.92
C THR A 116 2.07 -0.51 0.38
N THR A 117 2.15 0.74 0.87
CA THR A 117 3.12 1.75 0.37
C THR A 117 4.56 1.62 0.90
N ASN A 118 4.90 0.48 1.52
CA ASN A 118 6.02 0.35 2.46
C ASN A 118 7.42 0.15 1.84
N GLY A 119 7.67 0.56 0.59
CA GLY A 119 9.07 0.76 0.17
C GLY A 119 9.37 1.00 -1.29
N TYR A 120 8.56 0.50 -2.23
CA TYR A 120 8.79 0.72 -3.66
C TYR A 120 7.46 0.87 -4.37
N LEU A 121 7.25 2.03 -4.99
CA LEU A 121 6.12 2.29 -5.86
C LEU A 121 6.69 2.37 -7.27
N ASN A 122 6.32 1.42 -8.14
CA ASN A 122 6.74 1.48 -9.53
C ASN A 122 6.00 2.64 -10.25
N THR A 123 6.62 3.82 -10.28
CA THR A 123 6.08 4.98 -11.00
C THR A 123 6.57 5.07 -12.44
N SER A 124 7.36 4.09 -12.91
CA SER A 124 7.93 4.10 -14.27
C SER A 124 6.94 3.63 -15.33
N GLU A 125 6.02 2.73 -14.96
CA GLU A 125 5.01 2.18 -15.87
C GLU A 125 3.59 2.37 -15.30
N PRO A 126 2.78 3.32 -15.84
CA PRO A 126 1.46 3.65 -15.31
C PRO A 126 0.42 2.53 -15.38
N THR A 127 0.65 1.57 -16.27
CA THR A 127 -0.18 0.39 -16.51
C THR A 127 0.19 -0.79 -15.63
N ALA A 128 1.40 -0.79 -15.04
CA ALA A 128 1.82 -1.82 -14.11
C ALA A 128 1.25 -1.55 -12.71
N SER A 129 1.02 -2.62 -11.95
CA SER A 129 0.68 -2.49 -10.54
C SER A 129 1.85 -1.85 -9.79
N LEU A 130 1.57 -0.77 -9.04
CA LEU A 130 2.56 -0.08 -8.18
C LEU A 130 3.24 -1.03 -7.18
N SER A 131 2.59 -2.15 -6.88
CA SER A 131 2.94 -3.19 -5.92
C SER A 131 3.86 -4.31 -6.44
N SER A 132 4.17 -4.32 -7.73
CA SER A 132 4.92 -5.45 -8.32
C SER A 132 6.30 -5.58 -7.65
N PRO A 133 6.67 -6.74 -7.08
CA PRO A 133 8.02 -6.94 -6.58
C PRO A 133 9.01 -6.79 -7.75
N PRO A 134 10.24 -6.31 -7.50
CA PRO A 134 11.25 -6.26 -8.54
C PRO A 134 11.48 -7.68 -9.10
N PRO A 135 11.82 -7.84 -10.38
CA PRO A 135 11.94 -9.13 -11.07
C PRO A 135 13.07 -10.04 -10.54
N THR A 136 13.75 -9.68 -9.45
CA THR A 136 14.87 -10.44 -8.87
C THR A 136 14.56 -10.88 -7.44
N PRO A 137 14.83 -12.15 -7.07
CA PRO A 137 14.65 -12.65 -5.71
C PRO A 137 15.68 -12.01 -4.77
N VAL A 138 15.21 -11.32 -3.73
CA VAL A 138 16.06 -10.60 -2.78
C VAL A 138 16.26 -11.46 -1.52
N LEU A 139 17.53 -11.68 -1.14
CA LEU A 139 17.92 -12.39 0.09
C LEU A 139 17.44 -11.66 1.36
N PRO A 140 17.07 -12.39 2.43
CA PRO A 140 16.67 -11.79 3.69
C PRO A 140 17.89 -11.20 4.42
N HIS A 141 17.86 -9.90 4.73
CA HIS A 141 18.79 -9.28 5.69
C HIS A 141 18.03 -8.58 6.82
N THR A 142 18.55 -8.75 8.03
CA THR A 142 18.02 -8.25 9.30
C THR A 142 18.04 -6.72 9.40
N ARG A 143 17.04 -6.16 10.09
CA ARG A 143 16.77 -4.71 10.17
C ARG A 143 17.81 -3.96 11.00
N THR A 144 18.18 -2.76 10.54
CA THR A 144 18.44 -1.59 11.39
C THR A 144 17.11 -0.91 11.76
N SER A 145 17.03 -0.24 12.91
CA SER A 145 15.76 0.28 13.44
C SER A 145 15.27 1.53 12.67
N ARG A 146 13.98 1.89 12.82
CA ARG A 146 13.38 3.09 12.19
C ARG A 146 14.06 4.38 12.64
N THR A 147 14.53 4.41 13.89
CA THR A 147 15.38 5.45 14.48
C THR A 147 16.72 5.53 13.76
N SER A 148 17.33 4.38 13.44
CA SER A 148 18.59 4.32 12.68
C SER A 148 18.44 4.87 11.26
N LEU A 149 17.31 4.65 10.58
CA LEU A 149 17.07 5.20 9.24
C LEU A 149 16.92 6.73 9.22
N VAL A 150 16.22 7.29 10.23
CA VAL A 150 16.14 8.76 10.40
C VAL A 150 17.52 9.34 10.69
N TYR A 151 18.30 8.66 11.53
CA TYR A 151 19.67 9.06 11.86
C TYR A 151 20.61 9.03 10.65
N LEU A 152 20.59 7.96 9.84
CA LEU A 152 21.37 7.86 8.61
C LEU A 152 20.98 8.94 7.60
N ARG A 153 19.67 9.20 7.44
CA ARG A 153 19.17 10.24 6.53
C ARG A 153 19.63 11.64 6.96
N ASN A 154 19.69 11.89 8.27
CA ASN A 154 20.18 13.15 8.82
C ASN A 154 21.72 13.30 8.69
N MET A 155 22.47 12.19 8.78
CA MET A 155 23.91 12.18 8.48
C MET A 155 24.21 12.46 7.00
N THR A 156 23.43 11.90 6.08
CA THR A 156 23.57 12.17 4.64
C THR A 156 23.23 13.61 4.26
N GLY A 157 22.46 14.31 5.11
CA GLY A 157 22.16 15.75 4.98
C GLY A 157 23.21 16.68 5.60
N GLY A 158 24.34 16.16 6.10
CA GLY A 158 25.44 16.98 6.64
C GLY A 158 25.24 17.48 8.08
N HIS A 159 24.20 17.05 8.79
CA HIS A 159 24.00 17.42 10.20
C HIS A 159 24.73 16.46 11.15
N ARG A 160 25.92 16.86 11.60
CA ARG A 160 26.72 16.13 12.60
C ARG A 160 26.27 16.55 14.01
N PHE A 161 25.56 15.68 14.72
CA PHE A 161 25.32 15.87 16.14
C PHE A 161 26.60 15.57 16.93
N THR A 162 27.25 16.60 17.46
CA THR A 162 28.27 16.46 18.49
C THR A 162 27.56 16.43 19.83
N HIS A 163 27.10 15.27 20.28
CA HIS A 163 26.83 15.09 21.70
C HIS A 163 27.33 13.74 22.17
N SER A 164 28.21 13.82 23.16
CA SER A 164 28.91 12.76 23.85
C SER A 164 27.97 11.91 24.72
N HIS A 165 27.18 11.05 24.09
CA HIS A 165 26.55 9.96 24.82
C HIS A 165 26.74 8.68 24.03
N GLN A 166 27.53 7.77 24.60
CA GLN A 166 27.47 6.36 24.24
C GLN A 166 26.01 5.93 24.30
N ASP A 167 25.47 5.49 23.18
CA ASP A 167 24.79 4.21 23.01
C ASP A 167 23.86 4.25 21.79
N GLY A 168 24.21 3.45 20.78
CA GLY A 168 23.38 3.29 19.58
C GLY A 168 24.10 2.75 18.35
N LEU A 169 25.43 2.67 18.37
CA LEU A 169 26.24 2.20 17.23
C LEU A 169 27.05 0.92 17.51
N GLY A 170 26.80 0.23 18.64
CA GLY A 170 27.56 -0.98 19.00
C GLY A 170 27.04 -2.29 18.40
N VAL A 171 25.84 -2.31 17.81
CA VAL A 171 25.15 -3.57 17.44
C VAL A 171 25.22 -3.88 15.94
N ALA A 172 25.59 -2.91 15.09
CA ALA A 172 25.58 -3.08 13.62
C ALA A 172 26.93 -3.55 13.03
N LEU A 173 28.00 -3.60 13.82
CA LEU A 173 29.33 -3.97 13.35
C LEU A 173 29.88 -5.08 14.26
N LEU A 174 29.54 -6.33 13.93
CA LEU A 174 30.32 -7.49 14.35
C LEU A 174 31.72 -7.36 13.71
N GLY A 175 32.61 -6.65 14.39
CA GLY A 175 33.98 -6.40 13.94
C GLY A 175 34.79 -5.81 15.06
N ASN A 176 35.59 -6.65 15.72
CA ASN A 176 36.47 -6.26 16.80
C ASN A 176 37.68 -5.48 16.26
N THR A 177 38.25 -4.66 17.15
CA THR A 177 39.57 -4.00 17.10
C THR A 177 39.76 -2.75 16.24
N LYS A 178 39.85 -1.63 16.98
CA LYS A 178 40.88 -0.56 16.96
C LYS A 178 41.65 -0.42 15.63
N ASP A 179 41.62 0.80 15.09
CA ASP A 179 42.47 1.37 14.01
C ASP A 179 41.73 1.80 12.74
N ILE A 180 40.67 2.62 12.87
CA ILE A 180 40.15 3.42 11.74
C ILE A 180 39.71 4.80 12.26
N ALA A 181 40.67 5.58 12.76
CA ALA A 181 40.59 7.03 12.66
C ALA A 181 41.39 7.41 11.40
N ASP A 182 40.89 8.35 10.59
CA ASP A 182 41.54 8.90 9.38
C ASP A 182 41.42 8.15 8.05
N ARG A 183 40.20 7.79 7.64
CA ARG A 183 39.89 7.74 6.19
C ARG A 183 38.59 8.47 5.84
N PRO A 184 38.59 9.38 4.84
CA PRO A 184 37.36 9.99 4.35
C PRO A 184 36.51 8.91 3.66
N VAL A 185 35.25 8.76 4.11
CA VAL A 185 34.27 7.83 3.55
C VAL A 185 33.80 8.39 2.20
N GLN A 186 34.63 8.25 1.17
CA GLN A 186 34.34 8.75 -0.17
C GLN A 186 33.67 7.71 -1.08
N ASN A 187 33.37 6.51 -0.56
CA ASN A 187 32.69 5.46 -1.31
C ASN A 187 31.53 4.85 -0.51
N ALA A 188 30.73 5.69 0.16
CA ALA A 188 29.36 5.29 0.49
C ALA A 188 28.53 5.39 -0.81
N LEU A 189 28.77 4.46 -1.74
CA LEU A 189 27.78 4.14 -2.77
C LEU A 189 26.42 4.01 -2.08
N PRO A 190 25.31 4.36 -2.75
CA PRO A 190 24.00 4.02 -2.22
C PRO A 190 23.96 2.49 -2.24
N SER A 191 24.36 1.84 -1.15
CA SER A 191 23.98 0.47 -0.87
C SER A 191 22.49 0.50 -0.95
N ILE A 192 22.00 0.05 -2.10
CA ILE A 192 20.60 -0.03 -2.49
C ILE A 192 19.89 -0.52 -1.24
N VAL A 193 19.18 0.39 -0.57
CA VAL A 193 18.36 0.01 0.56
C VAL A 193 17.19 -0.69 -0.08
N VAL A 194 17.38 -1.97 -0.41
CA VAL A 194 16.30 -2.80 -0.91
C VAL A 194 15.33 -2.90 0.26
N PRO A 195 14.13 -2.32 0.16
CA PRO A 195 13.16 -2.48 1.22
C PRO A 195 12.79 -3.95 1.24
N VAL A 196 13.14 -4.64 2.34
CA VAL A 196 12.59 -5.96 2.61
C VAL A 196 11.08 -5.77 2.70
N SER A 197 10.37 -6.16 1.63
CA SER A 197 8.93 -6.40 1.69
C SER A 197 8.72 -7.46 2.77
N ARG A 198 8.41 -7.02 3.98
CA ARG A 198 8.03 -7.93 5.05
C ARG A 198 6.58 -8.28 4.80
N ALA A 199 6.29 -9.57 4.71
CA ALA A 199 4.92 -10.06 4.63
C ALA A 199 4.10 -9.40 5.76
N ILE A 200 2.98 -8.79 5.39
CA ILE A 200 2.02 -8.24 6.34
C ILE A 200 0.92 -9.28 6.43
N GLN A 201 1.16 -10.27 7.28
CA GLN A 201 0.32 -11.44 7.37
C GLN A 201 -0.92 -11.16 8.20
N TYR A 202 -2.04 -11.60 7.65
CA TYR A 202 -3.35 -11.58 8.26
C TYR A 202 -3.89 -12.98 8.29
N ARG A 203 -4.53 -13.35 9.40
CA ARG A 203 -5.17 -14.65 9.55
C ARG A 203 -6.68 -14.51 9.52
N LEU A 204 -7.34 -15.38 8.77
CA LEU A 204 -8.79 -15.41 8.66
C LEU A 204 -9.42 -15.70 10.03
N CYS A 205 -10.26 -14.81 10.54
CA CYS A 205 -10.93 -14.95 11.84
C CYS A 205 -12.39 -15.34 11.72
N ALA A 206 -13.10 -14.79 10.74
CA ALA A 206 -14.51 -15.09 10.52
C ALA A 206 -14.91 -14.91 9.06
N VAL A 207 -15.94 -15.66 8.66
CA VAL A 207 -16.59 -15.56 7.35
C VAL A 207 -18.08 -15.46 7.60
N ILE A 208 -18.71 -14.42 7.09
CA ILE A 208 -20.17 -14.31 7.05
C ILE A 208 -20.63 -14.80 5.69
N VAL A 209 -21.64 -15.67 5.67
CA VAL A 209 -22.28 -16.18 4.46
C VAL A 209 -23.74 -15.79 4.47
N HIS A 210 -24.23 -15.34 3.31
CA HIS A 210 -25.64 -15.13 3.07
C HIS A 210 -26.17 -16.26 2.19
N TYR A 211 -27.12 -17.05 2.68
CA TYR A 211 -27.86 -18.03 1.89
C TYR A 211 -29.16 -17.40 1.41
N GLY A 212 -29.55 -17.63 0.16
CA GLY A 212 -30.75 -17.03 -0.43
C GLY A 212 -30.43 -15.99 -1.50
N ASN A 213 -31.44 -15.20 -1.85
CA ASN A 213 -31.45 -14.31 -3.00
C ASN A 213 -31.09 -12.87 -2.58
N HIS A 214 -31.45 -11.86 -3.38
CA HIS A 214 -31.21 -10.47 -3.02
C HIS A 214 -32.19 -9.97 -1.94
N ASP A 215 -33.47 -10.33 -2.05
CA ASP A 215 -34.55 -9.77 -1.22
C ASP A 215 -34.83 -10.55 0.07
N SER A 216 -34.31 -11.77 0.17
CA SER A 216 -34.51 -12.64 1.33
C SER A 216 -33.38 -13.65 1.45
N GLY A 217 -33.14 -14.09 2.67
CA GLY A 217 -32.13 -15.10 2.94
C GLY A 217 -31.84 -15.26 4.42
N HIS A 218 -30.75 -15.97 4.69
CA HIS A 218 -30.31 -16.34 6.02
C HIS A 218 -28.81 -16.13 6.16
N PHE A 219 -28.38 -15.51 7.26
CA PHE A 219 -26.97 -15.28 7.54
C PHE A 219 -26.42 -16.33 8.50
N VAL A 220 -25.28 -16.90 8.12
CA VAL A 220 -24.52 -17.83 8.96
C VAL A 220 -23.11 -17.29 9.11
N THR A 221 -22.52 -17.47 10.29
CA THR A 221 -21.14 -17.05 10.55
C THR A 221 -20.25 -18.25 10.82
N TYR A 222 -19.16 -18.37 10.07
CA TYR A 222 -18.04 -19.21 10.44
C TYR A 222 -17.08 -18.40 11.31
N ARG A 223 -16.76 -18.87 12.51
CA ARG A 223 -15.88 -18.19 13.46
C ARG A 223 -14.73 -19.09 13.88
N ARG A 224 -13.49 -18.62 13.75
CA ARG A 224 -12.31 -19.36 14.20
C ARG A 224 -12.40 -19.63 15.70
N LYS A 225 -12.13 -20.87 16.10
CA LYS A 225 -12.02 -21.25 17.51
C LYS A 225 -10.81 -20.55 18.13
N LYS A 226 -11.03 -19.80 19.23
CA LYS A 226 -9.95 -19.32 20.10
C LYS A 226 -10.00 -20.21 21.35
N LEU A 227 -8.98 -21.05 21.60
CA LEU A 227 -8.92 -21.78 22.87
C LEU A 227 -8.67 -20.79 24.02
N PRO A 228 -9.15 -21.10 25.24
CA PRO A 228 -8.84 -20.31 26.45
C PRO A 228 -7.34 -20.14 26.72
N THR A 229 -6.49 -21.03 26.19
CA THR A 229 -5.02 -21.01 26.34
C THR A 229 -4.28 -20.35 25.18
N GLY A 230 -4.98 -19.84 24.15
CA GLY A 230 -4.36 -19.20 22.99
C GLY A 230 -3.71 -20.15 21.97
N HIS A 231 -3.71 -21.47 22.21
CA HIS A 231 -3.19 -22.47 21.27
C HIS A 231 -4.28 -23.08 20.38
N GLU A 232 -3.90 -23.74 19.28
CA GLU A 232 -4.85 -24.46 18.43
C GLU A 232 -5.40 -25.71 19.13
N VAL A 233 -6.67 -26.06 18.86
CA VAL A 233 -7.32 -27.27 19.40
C VAL A 233 -6.50 -28.49 18.97
N ARG A 234 -5.92 -29.22 19.92
CA ARG A 234 -5.47 -30.60 19.67
C ARG A 234 -6.68 -31.52 19.83
N SER A 235 -6.81 -32.49 18.94
CA SER A 235 -7.92 -33.45 18.95
C SER A 235 -8.07 -34.12 20.34
N PRO A 236 -9.29 -34.36 20.84
CA PRO A 236 -9.49 -34.97 22.15
C PRO A 236 -8.78 -36.32 22.26
N LEU A 237 -8.12 -36.56 23.40
CA LEU A 237 -7.43 -37.80 23.71
C LEU A 237 -8.48 -38.91 23.91
N GLY A 238 -8.79 -39.68 22.85
CA GLY A 238 -9.75 -40.78 22.96
C GLY A 238 -10.34 -41.29 21.64
N ASP A 239 -10.17 -40.58 20.52
CA ASP A 239 -10.72 -41.03 19.23
C ASP A 239 -9.69 -41.88 18.45
N THR A 240 -10.07 -43.10 18.08
CA THR A 240 -9.19 -44.10 17.41
C THR A 240 -8.93 -43.80 15.94
N LYS A 241 -9.43 -42.66 15.44
CA LYS A 241 -9.13 -42.13 14.11
C LYS A 241 -8.60 -40.71 14.26
N PRO A 242 -7.44 -40.36 13.68
CA PRO A 242 -6.93 -39.00 13.71
C PRO A 242 -7.80 -38.12 12.79
N ARG A 243 -8.88 -37.54 13.32
CA ARG A 243 -9.56 -36.44 12.63
C ARG A 243 -8.71 -35.18 12.82
N PRO A 244 -8.38 -34.43 11.75
CA PRO A 244 -7.72 -33.15 11.90
C PRO A 244 -8.61 -32.24 12.78
N PRO A 245 -8.02 -31.46 13.70
CA PRO A 245 -8.81 -30.61 14.58
C PRO A 245 -9.58 -29.55 13.76
N THR A 246 -10.87 -29.47 14.01
CA THR A 246 -11.77 -28.47 13.42
C THR A 246 -11.38 -27.08 13.93
N LYS A 247 -11.03 -26.17 13.01
CA LYS A 247 -10.54 -24.82 13.34
C LYS A 247 -11.65 -23.78 13.52
N PHE A 248 -12.90 -24.10 13.14
CA PHE A 248 -14.00 -23.13 13.09
C PHE A 248 -15.29 -23.68 13.72
N TRP A 249 -16.09 -22.75 14.25
CA TRP A 249 -17.51 -22.92 14.57
C TRP A 249 -18.34 -22.41 13.39
N ARG A 250 -19.40 -23.12 13.03
CA ARG A 250 -20.50 -22.63 12.19
C ARG A 250 -21.65 -22.23 13.10
N CYS A 251 -21.98 -20.96 13.12
CA CYS A 251 -23.06 -20.40 13.93
C CYS A 251 -24.22 -20.01 13.01
N SER A 252 -25.31 -20.75 13.10
CA SER A 252 -26.59 -20.48 12.45
C SER A 252 -27.64 -20.28 13.53
N ASP A 253 -27.85 -19.02 13.94
CA ASP A 253 -28.69 -18.65 15.08
C ASP A 253 -28.33 -19.43 16.35
N GLU A 254 -29.22 -20.30 16.81
CA GLU A 254 -29.10 -21.13 18.01
C GLU A 254 -28.24 -22.38 17.78
N VAL A 255 -28.01 -22.74 16.50
CA VAL A 255 -27.29 -23.97 16.12
C VAL A 255 -25.81 -23.66 15.93
N ILE A 256 -24.97 -24.29 16.75
CA ILE A 256 -23.51 -24.16 16.70
C ILE A 256 -22.90 -25.52 16.38
N GLU A 257 -22.16 -25.61 15.27
CA GLU A 257 -21.55 -26.84 14.78
C GLU A 257 -20.04 -26.67 14.59
N GLU A 258 -19.29 -27.76 14.72
CA GLU A 258 -17.87 -27.77 14.38
C GLU A 258 -17.66 -28.01 12.89
N VAL A 259 -16.82 -27.19 12.26
CA VAL A 259 -16.50 -27.34 10.83
C VAL A 259 -15.02 -27.23 10.55
N ASP A 260 -14.61 -27.94 9.50
CA ASP A 260 -13.25 -27.96 8.99
C ASP A 260 -12.95 -26.70 8.17
N LEU A 261 -11.67 -26.32 8.09
CA LEU A 261 -11.23 -25.14 7.34
C LEU A 261 -11.62 -25.22 5.86
N ASP A 262 -11.51 -26.39 5.24
CA ASP A 262 -11.85 -26.60 3.82
C ASP A 262 -13.31 -26.24 3.51
N THR A 263 -14.24 -26.57 4.42
CA THR A 263 -15.65 -26.17 4.31
C THR A 263 -15.80 -24.66 4.36
N VAL A 264 -15.05 -23.98 5.23
CA VAL A 264 -15.07 -22.52 5.35
C VAL A 264 -14.53 -21.87 4.07
N LEU A 265 -13.39 -22.32 3.54
CA LEU A 265 -12.76 -21.75 2.34
C LEU A 265 -13.60 -21.95 1.07
N LYS A 266 -14.41 -23.02 1.01
CA LYS A 266 -15.34 -23.28 -0.11
C LYS A 266 -16.64 -22.49 -0.03
N SER A 267 -16.90 -21.77 1.06
CA SER A 267 -18.18 -21.08 1.28
C SER A 267 -18.36 -19.83 0.39
N GLU A 268 -19.62 -19.50 0.08
CA GLU A 268 -19.97 -18.28 -0.65
C GLU A 268 -19.87 -17.04 0.27
N ALA A 269 -18.64 -16.59 0.54
CA ALA A 269 -18.39 -15.52 1.50
C ALA A 269 -19.10 -14.20 1.11
N TYR A 270 -19.79 -13.59 2.05
CA TYR A 270 -20.36 -12.25 1.94
C TYR A 270 -19.42 -11.21 2.58
N MET A 271 -18.90 -11.51 3.77
CA MET A 271 -17.88 -10.71 4.43
C MET A 271 -16.79 -11.61 4.99
N LEU A 272 -15.54 -11.14 4.89
CA LEU A 272 -14.36 -11.80 5.43
C LEU A 272 -13.74 -10.91 6.50
N PHE A 273 -13.39 -11.49 7.63
CA PHE A 273 -12.68 -10.81 8.71
C PHE A 273 -11.33 -11.45 8.91
N TYR A 274 -10.30 -10.61 8.92
CA TYR A 274 -8.91 -10.97 9.08
C TYR A 274 -8.30 -10.16 10.22
N GLU A 275 -7.48 -10.78 11.05
CA GLU A 275 -6.73 -10.12 12.13
C GLU A 275 -5.23 -10.22 11.82
N ARG A 276 -4.50 -9.14 12.08
CA ARG A 276 -3.05 -9.09 11.87
C ARG A 276 -2.35 -9.92 12.94
N GLU A 277 -1.45 -10.80 12.51
CA GLU A 277 -0.56 -11.53 13.44
C GLU A 277 0.56 -10.64 14.02
#